data_AF-A0A536V8B7-F1
#
_entry.id   AF-A0A536V8B7-F1
#
_cell.length_a   1.000
_cell.length_b   1.000
_cell.length_c   1.000
_cell.angle_alpha   90.00
_cell.angle_beta   90.00
_cell.angle_gamma   90.00
#
_symmetry.space_group_name_H-M   'P 1'
#
loop_
_entity.id
_entity.type
_entity.pdbx_description
1 polymer ?
#
loop_
_entity_poly.entity_id
_entity_poly.type
_entity_poly.pdbx_seq_one_letter_code
_entity_poly.pdbx_strand_id
1 'polypeptide(L)'
;MVEFALVASLLFTVLIGVIDMGRLLWMWNAATEATRLGARLAVVCDIDDADIKARMSERLPALVDTNITITYLNPPAADNSCTAATCTAVRVSLTGYTYKTIVPFVPMSIDLPAFSTTLRKEFMSSTGNPVCN
;
A
#
# COMPACT_ATOMS: atom_id res chain seq x y z
N MET A 1 31.73 -5.57 -34.85
CA MET A 1 30.55 -6.30 -34.32
C MET A 1 30.44 -6.18 -32.80
N VAL A 2 31.57 -6.29 -32.09
CA VAL A 2 31.65 -6.16 -30.62
C VAL A 2 31.31 -4.75 -30.11
N GLU A 3 31.73 -3.70 -30.83
CA GLU A 3 31.42 -2.31 -30.45
C GLU A 3 29.92 -2.01 -30.45
N PHE A 4 29.19 -2.55 -31.43
CA PHE A 4 27.73 -2.40 -31.47
C PHE A 4 27.07 -3.12 -30.29
N ALA A 5 27.54 -4.32 -29.93
CA ALA A 5 27.03 -5.06 -28.79
C ALA A 5 27.25 -4.30 -27.47
N LEU A 6 28.43 -3.66 -27.29
CA LEU A 6 28.73 -2.86 -26.10
C LEU A 6 27.82 -1.63 -26.00
N VAL A 7 27.69 -0.86 -27.08
CA VAL A 7 26.82 0.33 -27.08
C VAL A 7 25.35 -0.05 -26.88
N ALA A 8 24.88 -1.11 -27.54
CA ALA A 8 23.52 -1.60 -27.37
C ALA A 8 23.26 -2.05 -25.92
N SER A 9 24.19 -2.78 -25.30
CA SER A 9 24.05 -3.23 -23.91
C SER A 9 23.95 -2.06 -22.92
N LEU A 10 24.76 -1.01 -23.12
CA LEU A 10 24.71 0.21 -22.32
C LEU A 10 23.37 0.94 -22.49
N LEU A 11 22.91 1.10 -23.74
CA LEU A 11 21.64 1.74 -24.05
C LEU A 11 20.46 1.01 -23.37
N PHE A 12 20.38 -0.31 -23.50
CA PHE A 12 19.31 -1.09 -22.87
C PHE A 12 19.34 -1.02 -21.34
N THR A 13 20.53 -0.98 -20.74
CA THR A 13 20.67 -0.83 -19.28
C THR A 13 20.09 0.50 -18.81
N VAL A 14 20.39 1.59 -19.52
CA VAL A 14 19.84 2.93 -19.20
C VAL A 14 18.32 2.96 -19.41
N LEU A 15 17.81 2.40 -20.52
CA LEU A 15 16.38 2.35 -20.79
C LEU A 15 15.61 1.56 -19.72
N ILE A 16 16.11 0.39 -19.32
CA ILE A 16 15.51 -0.40 -18.24
C ILE A 16 15.54 0.40 -16.93
N GLY A 17 16.64 1.10 -16.63
CA GLY A 17 16.73 1.97 -15.46
C GLY A 17 15.65 3.06 -15.41
N VAL A 18 15.39 3.74 -16.53
CA VAL A 18 14.33 4.76 -16.60
C VAL A 18 12.93 4.15 -16.42
N ILE A 19 12.68 3.00 -17.04
CA ILE A 19 11.39 2.29 -16.90
C ILE A 19 11.17 1.83 -15.46
N ASP A 20 12.20 1.31 -14.81
CA ASP A 20 12.16 0.83 -13.42
C ASP A 20 11.88 1.97 -12.45
N MET A 21 12.51 3.14 -12.64
CA MET A 21 12.20 4.34 -11.86
C MET A 21 10.76 4.82 -12.07
N GLY A 22 10.25 4.76 -13.30
CA GLY A 22 8.84 5.05 -13.59
C GLY A 22 7.88 4.12 -12.85
N ARG A 23 8.19 2.82 -12.79
CA ARG A 23 7.42 1.83 -12.02
C ARG A 23 7.48 2.09 -10.51
N LEU A 24 8.63 2.52 -9.98
CA LEU A 24 8.75 2.93 -8.59
C LEU A 24 7.85 4.14 -8.25
N LEU A 25 7.85 5.16 -9.10
CA LEU A 25 6.99 6.34 -8.93
C LEU A 25 5.49 5.98 -9.02
N TRP A 26 5.11 5.11 -9.95
CA TRP A 26 3.74 4.61 -10.05
C TRP A 26 3.31 3.91 -8.75
N MET A 27 4.17 3.06 -8.19
CA MET A 27 3.90 2.35 -6.95
C MET A 27 3.78 3.28 -5.74
N TRP A 28 4.55 4.38 -5.67
CA TRP A 28 4.37 5.40 -4.62
C TRP A 28 3.00 6.06 -4.65
N ASN A 29 2.53 6.42 -5.84
CA ASN A 29 1.19 7.00 -6.01
C ASN A 29 0.11 5.96 -5.69
N ALA A 30 0.28 4.72 -6.15
CA ALA A 30 -0.64 3.62 -5.87
C ALA A 30 -0.71 3.29 -4.38
N ALA A 31 0.41 3.35 -3.64
CA ALA A 31 0.44 3.13 -2.19
C ALA A 31 -0.38 4.20 -1.45
N THR A 32 -0.26 5.47 -1.84
CA THR A 32 -1.04 6.57 -1.26
C THR A 32 -2.55 6.40 -1.52
N GLU A 33 -2.90 5.99 -2.74
CA GLU A 33 -4.31 5.74 -3.07
C GLU A 33 -4.85 4.49 -2.37
N ALA A 34 -4.02 3.44 -2.21
CA ALA A 34 -4.38 2.23 -1.48
C ALA A 34 -4.65 2.52 0.01
N THR A 35 -3.82 3.34 0.69
CA THR A 35 -4.11 3.75 2.08
C THR A 35 -5.39 4.57 2.18
N ARG A 36 -5.66 5.43 1.19
CA ARG A 36 -6.88 6.24 1.16
C ARG A 36 -8.13 5.38 0.97
N LEU A 37 -8.08 4.40 0.06
CA LEU A 37 -9.14 3.42 -0.13
C LEU A 37 -9.34 2.57 1.12
N GLY A 38 -8.26 2.00 1.67
CA GLY A 38 -8.30 1.18 2.87
C GLY A 38 -8.92 1.92 4.06
N ALA A 39 -8.55 3.20 4.26
CA ALA A 39 -9.13 4.02 5.32
C ALA A 39 -10.63 4.25 5.11
N ARG A 40 -11.08 4.44 3.86
CA ARG A 40 -12.52 4.60 3.54
C ARG A 40 -13.32 3.33 3.77
N LEU A 41 -12.74 2.17 3.46
CA LEU A 41 -13.39 0.88 3.73
C LEU A 41 -13.42 0.61 5.24
N ALA A 42 -12.30 0.81 5.94
CA ALA A 42 -12.18 0.48 7.35
C ALA A 42 -13.03 1.35 8.30
N VAL A 43 -13.49 2.53 7.86
CA VAL A 43 -14.44 3.35 8.66
C VAL A 43 -15.90 2.93 8.50
N VAL A 44 -16.21 2.12 7.49
CA VAL A 44 -17.57 1.66 7.17
C VAL A 44 -17.76 0.17 7.45
N CYS A 45 -16.79 -0.67 7.08
CA CYS A 45 -16.83 -2.11 7.25
C CYS A 45 -16.49 -2.54 8.69
N ASP A 46 -16.78 -3.80 9.00
CA ASP A 46 -16.47 -4.40 10.28
C ASP A 46 -14.97 -4.32 10.61
N ILE A 47 -14.65 -4.42 11.89
CA ILE A 47 -13.28 -4.43 12.39
C ILE A 47 -12.56 -5.65 11.82
N ASP A 48 -11.37 -5.42 11.26
CA ASP A 48 -10.50 -6.42 10.64
C ASP A 48 -11.15 -7.24 9.51
N ASP A 49 -12.10 -6.65 8.78
CA ASP A 49 -12.69 -7.25 7.59
C ASP A 49 -11.62 -7.57 6.53
N ALA A 50 -11.61 -8.82 6.05
CA ALA A 50 -10.63 -9.31 5.09
C ALA A 50 -10.72 -8.57 3.75
N ASP A 51 -11.91 -8.08 3.39
CA ASP A 51 -12.14 -7.37 2.15
C ASP A 51 -11.36 -6.04 2.09
N ILE A 52 -11.06 -5.42 3.23
CA ILE A 52 -10.26 -4.20 3.27
C ILE A 52 -8.86 -4.46 2.69
N LYS A 53 -8.21 -5.56 3.12
CA LYS A 53 -6.88 -5.94 2.62
C LYS A 53 -6.95 -6.45 1.18
N ALA A 54 -7.97 -7.21 0.83
CA ALA A 54 -8.18 -7.68 -0.54
C ALA A 54 -8.28 -6.50 -1.52
N ARG A 55 -9.13 -5.51 -1.24
CA ARG A 55 -9.30 -4.30 -2.08
C ARG A 55 -8.06 -3.42 -2.12
N MET A 56 -7.28 -3.36 -1.04
CA MET A 56 -5.97 -2.68 -1.04
C MET A 56 -4.96 -3.41 -1.94
N SER A 57 -4.91 -4.73 -1.88
CA SER A 57 -4.02 -5.55 -2.70
C SER A 57 -4.42 -5.53 -4.19
N GLU A 58 -5.71 -5.40 -4.54
CA GLU A 58 -6.17 -5.18 -5.91
C GLU A 58 -5.61 -3.87 -6.51
N ARG A 59 -5.49 -2.81 -5.71
CA ARG A 59 -4.92 -1.53 -6.15
C ARG A 59 -3.42 -1.58 -6.30
N LEU A 60 -2.76 -2.37 -5.46
CA LEU A 60 -1.32 -2.55 -5.53
C LEU A 60 -0.95 -4.02 -5.30
N PRO A 61 -0.93 -4.85 -6.35
CA PRO A 61 -0.71 -6.31 -6.25
C PRO A 61 0.64 -6.72 -5.66
N ALA A 62 1.57 -5.77 -5.55
CA ALA A 62 2.86 -6.00 -4.93
C ALA A 62 2.80 -5.99 -3.39
N LEU A 63 1.73 -5.48 -2.79
CA LEU A 63 1.55 -5.50 -1.33
C LEU A 63 1.25 -6.91 -0.86
N VAL A 64 1.88 -7.27 0.25
CA VAL A 64 1.47 -8.41 1.08
C VAL A 64 0.78 -7.89 2.34
N ASP A 65 -0.10 -8.71 2.92
CA ASP A 65 -0.89 -8.32 4.11
C ASP A 65 -0.04 -7.85 5.29
N THR A 66 1.20 -8.33 5.41
CA THR A 66 2.15 -7.89 6.45
C THR A 66 2.60 -6.44 6.29
N ASN A 67 2.47 -5.85 5.10
CA ASN A 67 2.75 -4.45 4.88
C ASN A 67 1.60 -3.54 5.29
N ILE A 68 0.39 -4.08 5.45
CA ILE A 68 -0.82 -3.32 5.74
C ILE A 68 -1.11 -3.39 7.24
N THR A 69 -1.01 -2.25 7.92
CA THR A 69 -1.38 -2.13 9.33
C THR A 69 -2.58 -1.21 9.47
N ILE A 70 -3.70 -1.77 9.93
CA ILE A 70 -4.93 -1.04 10.26
C ILE A 70 -4.94 -0.84 11.78
N THR A 71 -5.16 0.39 12.22
CA THR A 71 -5.17 0.77 13.63
C THR A 71 -6.45 1.51 13.95
N TYR A 72 -7.22 0.98 14.88
CA TYR A 72 -8.48 1.54 15.34
C TYR A 72 -8.22 2.44 16.54
N LEU A 73 -8.61 3.72 16.44
CA LEU A 73 -8.28 4.76 17.39
C LEU A 73 -9.50 5.11 18.26
N ASN A 74 -9.28 5.20 19.57
CA ASN A 74 -10.29 5.61 20.55
C ASN A 74 -9.67 6.42 21.70
N PRO A 75 -9.18 7.64 21.45
CA PRO A 75 -8.62 8.47 22.52
C PRO A 75 -9.68 8.77 23.60
N PRO A 76 -9.36 8.65 24.90
CA PRO A 76 -8.01 8.51 25.48
C PRO A 76 -7.53 7.06 25.69
N ALA A 77 -8.31 6.06 25.30
CA ALA A 77 -7.91 4.66 25.40
C ALA A 77 -6.79 4.31 24.40
N ALA A 78 -6.11 3.19 24.64
CA ALA A 78 -5.04 2.71 23.78
C ALA A 78 -5.56 2.35 22.37
N ASP A 79 -4.67 2.40 21.39
CA ASP A 79 -4.94 1.95 20.03
C ASP A 79 -5.41 0.48 20.03
N ASN A 80 -6.33 0.13 19.12
CA ASN A 80 -6.93 -1.19 18.98
C ASN A 80 -7.67 -1.73 20.21
N SER A 81 -8.06 -0.86 21.16
CA SER A 81 -8.82 -1.27 22.34
C SER A 81 -10.33 -0.99 22.22
N CYS A 82 -10.81 -0.64 21.03
CA CYS A 82 -12.19 -0.21 20.81
C CYS A 82 -13.01 -1.24 20.02
N THR A 83 -14.31 -1.24 20.27
CA THR A 83 -15.31 -1.98 19.47
C THR A 83 -15.95 -1.05 18.43
N ALA A 84 -16.69 -1.63 17.47
CA ALA A 84 -17.44 -0.88 16.46
C ALA A 84 -18.31 0.24 17.05
N ALA A 85 -18.83 0.08 18.27
CA ALA A 85 -19.60 1.11 18.98
C ALA A 85 -18.72 2.28 19.46
N THR A 86 -17.53 2.00 19.99
CA THR A 86 -16.67 2.97 20.69
C THR A 86 -15.56 3.59 19.83
N CYS A 87 -15.18 2.98 18.71
CA CYS A 87 -14.11 3.51 17.88
C CYS A 87 -14.48 4.90 17.33
N THR A 88 -13.50 5.80 17.30
CA THR A 88 -13.69 7.19 16.87
C THR A 88 -13.02 7.47 15.52
N ALA A 89 -11.90 6.79 15.23
CA ALA A 89 -11.17 6.95 13.98
C ALA A 89 -10.45 5.65 13.61
N VAL A 90 -10.01 5.56 12.35
CA VAL A 90 -9.17 4.48 11.85
C VAL A 90 -7.97 5.09 11.14
N ARG A 91 -6.79 4.54 11.40
CA ARG A 91 -5.55 4.84 10.71
C ARG A 91 -5.12 3.60 9.93
N VAL A 92 -5.02 3.74 8.62
CA VAL A 92 -4.45 2.70 7.75
C VAL A 92 -3.05 3.14 7.37
N SER A 93 -2.09 2.24 7.51
CA SER A 93 -0.69 2.48 7.19
C SER A 93 -0.08 1.36 6.37
N LEU A 94 0.84 1.74 5.48
CA LEU A 94 1.67 0.85 4.69
C LEU A 94 3.12 1.01 5.13
N THR A 95 3.74 -0.10 5.54
CA THR A 95 5.11 -0.12 6.05
C THR A 95 5.88 -1.36 5.59
N GLY A 96 7.21 -1.28 5.55
CA GLY A 96 8.09 -2.44 5.35
C GLY A 96 8.07 -3.00 3.93
N TYR A 97 7.74 -2.17 2.94
CA TYR A 97 7.80 -2.55 1.54
C TYR A 97 9.14 -2.13 0.93
N THR A 98 9.89 -3.09 0.41
CA THR A 98 11.18 -2.88 -0.25
C THR A 98 11.04 -3.09 -1.75
N TYR A 99 11.28 -2.03 -2.53
CA TYR A 99 11.34 -2.13 -3.98
C TYR A 99 12.66 -2.76 -4.41
N LYS A 100 12.58 -3.77 -5.27
CA LYS A 100 13.73 -4.40 -5.91
C LYS A 100 13.81 -3.95 -7.36
N THR A 101 14.91 -3.32 -7.73
CA THR A 101 15.13 -2.86 -9.10
C THR A 101 15.31 -4.03 -10.05
N ILE A 102 14.78 -3.93 -11.27
CA ILE A 102 14.94 -4.96 -12.31
C ILE A 102 16.21 -4.72 -13.16
N VAL A 103 16.92 -3.61 -12.91
CA VAL A 103 18.10 -3.21 -13.69
C VAL A 103 19.19 -4.30 -13.67
N PRO A 104 19.64 -4.79 -14.84
CA PRO A 104 20.72 -5.77 -14.89
C PRO A 104 22.04 -5.16 -14.40
N PHE A 105 22.86 -5.98 -13.73
CA PHE A 105 24.19 -5.63 -13.20
C PHE A 105 24.25 -4.69 -11.97
N VAL A 106 23.15 -4.07 -11.56
CA VAL A 106 23.09 -3.24 -10.35
C VAL A 106 21.84 -3.58 -9.53
N PRO A 107 21.88 -4.60 -8.66
CA PRO A 107 20.78 -4.90 -7.76
C PRO A 107 20.74 -3.84 -6.65
N MET A 108 19.76 -2.93 -6.74
CA MET A 108 19.49 -1.93 -5.72
C MET A 108 18.14 -2.23 -5.05
N SER A 109 18.10 -2.08 -3.74
CA SER A 109 16.87 -2.16 -2.96
C SER A 109 16.58 -0.79 -2.36
N ILE A 110 15.38 -0.27 -2.61
CA ILE A 110 14.94 1.00 -2.06
C ILE A 110 13.77 0.71 -1.11
N ASP A 111 13.95 1.08 0.15
CA ASP A 111 12.87 1.01 1.12
C ASP A 111 11.90 2.18 0.93
N LEU A 112 10.62 1.85 0.81
CA LEU A 112 9.59 2.86 0.71
C LEU A 112 9.34 3.48 2.10
N PRO A 113 9.18 4.81 2.19
CA PRO A 113 8.73 5.45 3.41
C PRO A 113 7.34 4.97 3.79
N ALA A 114 7.01 5.09 5.08
CA ALA A 114 5.69 4.75 5.57
C ALA A 114 4.63 5.71 4.99
N PHE A 115 3.55 5.16 4.46
CA PHE A 115 2.35 5.92 4.06
C PHE A 115 1.25 5.67 5.06
N SER A 116 0.52 6.72 5.46
CA SER A 116 -0.63 6.54 6.35
C SER A 116 -1.76 7.49 6.02
N THR A 117 -2.99 7.05 6.27
CA THR A 117 -4.20 7.86 6.13
C THR A 117 -5.09 7.59 7.33
N THR A 118 -5.56 8.66 7.97
CA THR A 118 -6.47 8.58 9.13
C THR A 118 -7.82 9.20 8.77
N LEU A 119 -8.91 8.49 9.02
CA LEU A 119 -10.29 8.95 8.81
C LEU A 119 -11.14 8.70 10.06
N ARG A 120 -12.21 9.47 10.25
CA ARG A 120 -13.15 9.30 11.37
C ARG A 120 -14.10 8.14 11.08
N LYS A 121 -14.55 7.45 12.15
CA LYS A 121 -15.53 6.36 12.02
C LYS A 121 -16.84 6.89 11.41
N GLU A 122 -17.43 6.11 10.50
CA GLU A 122 -18.75 6.39 9.93
C GLU A 122 -19.79 5.37 10.43
N PHE A 123 -19.62 4.07 10.16
CA PHE A 123 -20.62 3.04 10.49
C PHE A 123 -20.04 1.78 11.16
N MET A 124 -18.91 1.26 10.66
CA MET A 124 -18.27 0.02 11.12
C MET A 124 -19.22 -1.18 11.27
N SER A 125 -19.97 -1.49 10.22
CA SER A 125 -20.76 -2.71 10.12
C SER A 125 -20.88 -3.13 8.65
N SER A 126 -20.47 -4.37 8.35
CA SER A 126 -20.55 -4.95 7.00
C SER A 126 -21.94 -5.53 6.70
N THR A 127 -22.84 -5.60 7.69
CA THR A 127 -24.16 -6.21 7.53
C THR A 127 -25.03 -5.43 6.55
N GLY A 128 -25.28 -6.02 5.37
CA GLY A 128 -26.11 -5.42 4.32
C GLY A 128 -25.40 -4.32 3.51
N ASN A 129 -24.08 -4.17 3.63
CA ASN A 129 -23.32 -3.18 2.89
C ASN A 129 -22.59 -3.83 1.69
N PRO A 130 -22.95 -3.49 0.43
CA PRO A 130 -22.28 -4.06 -0.75
C PRO A 130 -20.84 -3.57 -0.94
N VAL A 131 -20.37 -2.60 -0.15
CA VAL A 131 -18.99 -2.08 -0.20
C VAL A 131 -18.04 -2.96 0.61
N CYS A 132 -18.56 -3.77 1.53
CA CYS A 132 -17.83 -4.65 2.44
C CYS A 132 -18.04 -6.13 2.09
N ASN A 133 -18.22 -6.41 0.79
CA ASN A 133 -18.43 -7.74 0.21
C ASN A 133 -17.87 -7.77 -1.23
#